data_AF-A0AAC9ATX9-F1
#
_entry.id   AF-A0AAC9ATX9-F1
#
_cell.length_a   1.000
_cell.length_b   1.000
_cell.length_c   1.000
_cell.angle_alpha   90.00
_cell.angle_beta   90.00
_cell.angle_gamma   90.00
#
_symmetry.space_group_name_H-M   'P 1'
#
loop_
_entity.id
_entity.type
_entity.pdbx_description
1 polymer ?
#
loop_
_entity_poly.entity_id
_entity_poly.type
_entity_poly.pdbx_seq_one_letter_code
_entity_poly.pdbx_strand_id
1 'polypeptide(L)'
;MAKNALVVAAFAVPAVEGDWEGVLQAGGSIGGTMLITQGMKEAFPSRRPDGSDNKSFPSGHTSTSFAAAATLHNRHGWEAGLPAYLVASFVGLSRVEAKKHRVGDVLVGAAIGTATGHLITSKANERVQIFPWGDTKGAGVDVSFRF
;
A
#
# COMPACT_ATOMS: atom_id res chain seq x y z
N MET A 1 5.32 -9.27 11.17
CA MET A 1 5.93 -8.06 11.75
C MET A 1 6.10 -6.93 10.73
N ALA A 2 6.59 -7.18 9.51
CA ALA A 2 6.81 -6.15 8.48
C ALA A 2 5.58 -5.25 8.16
N LYS A 3 4.35 -5.80 8.13
CA LYS A 3 3.12 -5.02 7.94
C LYS A 3 2.91 -3.93 9.00
N ASN A 4 3.22 -4.23 10.27
CA ASN A 4 3.02 -3.26 11.35
C ASN A 4 4.03 -2.12 11.24
N ALA A 5 5.26 -2.40 10.79
CA ALA A 5 6.27 -1.37 10.57
C ALA A 5 5.84 -0.36 9.51
N LEU A 6 5.26 -0.81 8.40
CA LEU A 6 4.73 0.08 7.35
C LEU A 6 3.56 0.94 7.84
N VAL A 7 2.62 0.35 8.55
CA VAL A 7 1.48 1.08 9.11
C VAL A 7 1.97 2.12 10.11
N VAL A 8 2.88 1.75 11.02
CA VAL A 8 3.48 2.68 11.97
C VAL A 8 4.21 3.80 11.24
N ALA A 9 5.01 3.50 10.21
CA ALA A 9 5.69 4.53 9.41
C ALA A 9 4.71 5.49 8.75
N ALA A 10 3.62 4.99 8.16
CA ALA A 10 2.60 5.82 7.51
C ALA A 10 1.90 6.80 8.48
N PHE A 11 1.81 6.46 9.77
CA PHE A 11 1.29 7.37 10.80
C PHE A 11 2.38 8.22 11.47
N ALA A 12 3.56 7.65 11.70
CA ALA A 12 4.63 8.28 12.46
C ALA A 12 5.35 9.38 11.68
N VAL A 13 5.62 9.16 10.38
CA VAL A 13 6.33 10.15 9.55
C VAL A 13 5.55 11.47 9.48
N PRO A 14 4.23 11.49 9.12
CA PRO A 14 3.47 12.74 9.14
C PRO A 14 3.31 13.34 10.55
N ALA A 15 3.15 12.50 11.58
CA ALA A 15 2.97 12.98 12.96
C ALA A 15 4.21 13.71 13.49
N VAL A 16 5.41 13.22 13.19
CA VAL A 16 6.68 13.86 13.57
C VAL A 16 6.87 15.19 12.83
N GLU A 17 6.35 15.31 11.61
CA GLU A 17 6.37 16.53 10.81
C GLU A 17 5.27 17.55 11.23
N GLY A 18 4.40 17.19 12.17
CA GLY A 18 3.25 18.03 12.58
C GLY A 18 2.13 18.05 11.54
N ASP A 19 2.19 17.19 10.53
CA ASP A 19 1.20 17.05 9.48
C ASP A 19 0.09 16.10 9.95
N TRP A 20 -0.98 16.67 10.50
CA TRP A 20 -2.13 15.93 11.01
C TRP A 20 -3.09 15.48 9.91
N GLU A 21 -3.19 16.24 8.83
CA GLU A 21 -4.00 15.87 7.66
C GLU A 21 -3.47 14.59 7.03
N GLY A 22 -2.16 14.55 6.82
CA GLY A 22 -1.28 13.59 7.44
C GLY A 22 -1.71 12.17 7.73
N VAL A 23 -1.60 11.98 9.03
CA VAL A 23 -2.15 10.93 9.88
C VAL A 23 -3.59 10.61 9.52
N LEU A 24 -4.45 11.60 9.26
CA LEU A 24 -5.86 11.36 8.93
C LEU A 24 -6.04 10.68 7.59
N GLN A 25 -5.32 11.10 6.56
CA GLN A 25 -5.34 10.48 5.23
C GLN A 25 -4.72 9.08 5.26
N ALA A 26 -3.67 8.86 6.07
CA ALA A 26 -3.12 7.54 6.32
C ALA A 26 -4.12 6.62 7.04
N GLY A 27 -4.84 7.16 8.03
CA GLY A 27 -5.92 6.45 8.71
C GLY A 27 -7.09 6.11 7.79
N GLY A 28 -7.50 7.08 6.97
CA GLY A 28 -8.54 6.92 5.97
C GLY A 28 -8.16 5.88 4.92
N SER A 29 -6.93 5.90 4.39
CA SER A 29 -6.48 4.96 3.36
C SER A 29 -6.41 3.53 3.87
N ILE A 30 -5.82 3.34 5.05
CA ILE A 30 -5.69 2.02 5.69
C ILE A 30 -7.06 1.51 6.12
N GLY A 31 -7.89 2.36 6.74
CA GLY A 31 -9.24 2.03 7.17
C GLY A 31 -10.16 1.67 6.00
N GLY A 32 -10.18 2.49 4.95
CA GLY A 32 -10.93 2.22 3.72
C GLY A 32 -10.50 0.91 3.06
N THR A 33 -9.18 0.66 3.00
CA THR A 33 -8.64 -0.60 2.46
C THR A 33 -9.09 -1.82 3.27
N MET A 34 -9.11 -1.70 4.60
CA MET A 34 -9.59 -2.77 5.47
C MET A 34 -11.07 -3.06 5.20
N LEU A 35 -11.91 -2.03 5.12
CA LEU A 35 -13.35 -2.19 4.84
C LEU A 35 -13.58 -2.86 3.49
N ILE A 36 -12.93 -2.40 2.43
CA ILE A 36 -13.04 -2.99 1.09
C ILE A 36 -12.58 -4.46 1.12
N THR A 37 -11.43 -4.73 1.73
CA THR A 37 -10.87 -6.09 1.79
C THR A 37 -11.77 -7.04 2.59
N GLN A 38 -12.35 -6.58 3.71
CA GLN A 38 -13.27 -7.39 4.51
C GLN A 38 -14.58 -7.63 3.75
N GLY A 39 -15.16 -6.61 3.12
CA GLY A 39 -16.36 -6.77 2.29
C GLY A 39 -16.13 -7.79 1.16
N MET A 40 -14.98 -7.73 0.48
CA MET A 40 -14.64 -8.71 -0.55
C MET A 40 -14.41 -10.11 -0.01
N LYS A 41 -13.86 -10.26 1.20
CA LYS A 41 -13.71 -11.55 1.87
C LYS A 41 -15.04 -12.22 2.16
N GLU A 42 -16.06 -11.43 2.49
CA GLU A 42 -17.40 -11.94 2.77
C GLU A 42 -18.19 -12.20 1.49
N ALA A 43 -18.03 -11.36 0.46
CA ALA A 43 -18.66 -11.55 -0.83
C ALA A 43 -18.10 -12.75 -1.62
N PHE A 44 -16.79 -12.99 -1.53
CA PHE A 44 -16.08 -14.03 -2.28
C PHE A 44 -15.31 -14.98 -1.35
N PRO A 45 -16.02 -15.84 -0.60
CA PRO A 45 -15.37 -16.82 0.27
C PRO A 45 -14.49 -17.77 -0.56
N SER A 46 -13.25 -17.93 -0.13
CA SER A 46 -12.23 -18.73 -0.81
C SER A 46 -11.38 -19.47 0.21
N ARG A 47 -11.26 -20.79 0.06
CA ARG A 47 -10.48 -21.66 0.94
C ARG A 47 -8.99 -21.31 0.85
N ARG A 48 -8.35 -21.10 2.00
CA ARG A 48 -6.90 -20.89 2.05
C ARG A 48 -6.13 -22.16 1.64
N PRO A 49 -4.94 -22.00 1.03
CA PRO A 49 -4.11 -23.15 0.65
C PRO A 49 -3.66 -24.04 1.81
N ASP A 50 -3.55 -23.49 3.02
CA ASP A 50 -3.25 -24.24 4.25
C ASP A 50 -4.50 -24.85 4.92
N GLY A 51 -5.69 -24.62 4.36
CA GLY A 51 -6.95 -25.13 4.86
C GLY A 51 -7.49 -24.46 6.13
N SER A 52 -6.88 -23.37 6.62
CA SER A 52 -7.22 -22.78 7.93
C SER A 52 -8.58 -22.10 7.98
N ASP A 53 -9.01 -21.47 6.88
CA ASP A 53 -10.31 -20.80 6.78
C ASP A 53 -10.76 -20.61 5.31
N ASN A 54 -11.99 -20.09 5.13
CA ASN A 54 -12.60 -19.73 3.84
C ASN A 54 -12.48 -18.23 3.51
N LYS A 55 -11.51 -17.52 4.09
CA LYS A 55 -11.28 -16.08 3.88
C LYS A 55 -9.89 -15.84 3.28
N SER A 56 -9.58 -16.49 2.16
CA SER A 56 -8.32 -16.30 1.43
C SER A 56 -8.35 -15.04 0.55
N PHE A 57 -9.36 -14.86 -0.28
CA PHE A 57 -9.41 -13.74 -1.23
C PHE A 57 -10.05 -12.47 -0.62
N PRO A 58 -9.54 -11.26 -0.90
CA PRO A 58 -8.14 -10.93 -1.25
C PRO A 58 -7.25 -10.88 0.02
N SER A 59 -5.94 -10.74 -0.11
CA SER A 59 -5.05 -10.69 1.06
C SER A 59 -5.11 -9.36 1.81
N GLY A 60 -5.65 -9.37 3.04
CA GLY A 60 -5.75 -8.18 3.89
C GLY A 60 -4.40 -7.66 4.42
N HIS A 61 -3.42 -8.55 4.60
CA HIS A 61 -2.07 -8.13 4.99
C HIS A 61 -1.40 -7.39 3.83
N THR A 62 -1.53 -7.92 2.62
CA THR A 62 -1.00 -7.26 1.42
C THR A 62 -1.71 -5.94 1.18
N SER A 63 -3.05 -5.90 1.17
CA SER A 63 -3.79 -4.67 0.86
C SER A 63 -3.45 -3.53 1.81
N THR A 64 -3.46 -3.78 3.12
CA THR A 64 -3.10 -2.75 4.11
C THR A 64 -1.63 -2.29 4.02
N SER A 65 -0.70 -3.18 3.70
CA SER A 65 0.70 -2.81 3.47
C SER A 65 0.89 -1.97 2.21
N PHE A 66 0.20 -2.29 1.12
CA PHE A 66 0.25 -1.49 -0.11
C PHE A 66 -0.47 -0.14 0.03
N ALA A 67 -1.54 -0.07 0.84
CA ALA A 67 -2.17 1.20 1.19
C ALA A 67 -1.24 2.12 1.98
N ALA A 68 -0.56 1.59 2.99
CA ALA A 68 0.45 2.32 3.74
C ALA A 68 1.61 2.79 2.84
N ALA A 69 2.10 1.92 1.95
CA ALA A 69 3.15 2.28 0.99
C ALA A 69 2.72 3.35 -0.02
N ALA A 70 1.48 3.30 -0.51
CA ALA A 70 0.93 4.32 -1.41
C ALA A 70 0.74 5.67 -0.71
N THR A 71 0.33 5.68 0.56
CA THR A 71 0.30 6.90 1.39
C THR A 71 1.72 7.46 1.59
N LEU A 72 2.68 6.59 1.95
CA LEU A 72 4.14 6.73 1.79
C LEU A 72 4.53 7.59 0.58
N HIS A 73 4.27 6.99 -0.57
CA HIS A 73 4.68 7.50 -1.87
C HIS A 73 4.01 8.84 -2.20
N ASN A 74 2.71 8.98 -1.96
CA ASN A 74 1.99 10.21 -2.30
C ASN A 74 2.43 11.41 -1.45
N ARG A 75 2.80 11.16 -0.20
CA ARG A 75 3.07 12.22 0.76
C ARG A 75 4.54 12.64 0.78
N HIS A 76 5.43 11.66 0.73
CA HIS A 76 6.88 11.84 0.89
C HIS A 76 7.66 11.54 -0.40
N GLY A 77 6.95 11.30 -1.50
CA GLY A 77 7.56 11.02 -2.79
C GLY A 77 8.12 9.61 -2.91
N TRP A 78 8.80 9.36 -4.03
CA TRP A 78 9.31 8.04 -4.39
C TRP A 78 10.42 7.55 -3.44
N GLU A 79 11.14 8.46 -2.78
CA GLU A 79 12.23 8.13 -1.85
C GLU A 79 11.73 7.33 -0.64
N ALA A 80 10.55 7.68 -0.12
CA ALA A 80 9.85 6.90 0.89
C ALA A 80 8.97 5.81 0.28
N GLY A 81 8.39 6.06 -0.90
CA GLY A 81 7.49 5.13 -1.59
C GLY A 81 8.17 3.84 -2.03
N LEU A 82 9.32 3.92 -2.69
CA LEU A 82 10.06 2.76 -3.21
C LEU A 82 10.43 1.75 -2.13
N PRO A 83 11.12 2.13 -1.02
CA PRO A 83 11.39 1.19 0.06
C PRO A 83 10.10 0.68 0.71
N ALA A 84 9.05 1.49 0.80
CA ALA A 84 7.77 1.06 1.34
C ALA A 84 7.09 -0.02 0.48
N TYR A 85 7.10 0.12 -0.85
CA TYR A 85 6.58 -0.89 -1.77
C TYR A 85 7.42 -2.17 -1.77
N LEU A 86 8.74 -2.08 -1.59
CA LEU A 86 9.59 -3.26 -1.44
C LEU A 86 9.20 -4.05 -0.18
N VAL A 87 9.02 -3.37 0.96
CA VAL A 87 8.57 -4.02 2.19
C VAL A 87 7.14 -4.57 2.03
N ALA A 88 6.24 -3.86 1.35
CA ALA A 88 4.88 -4.32 1.08
C ALA A 88 4.86 -5.58 0.19
N SER A 89 5.73 -5.63 -0.81
CA SER A 89 5.93 -6.79 -1.68
C SER A 89 6.45 -7.98 -0.90
N PHE A 90 7.43 -7.77 0.00
CA PHE A 90 7.92 -8.82 0.91
C PHE A 90 6.80 -9.36 1.82
N VAL A 91 5.95 -8.49 2.35
CA VAL A 91 4.76 -8.91 3.11
C VAL A 91 3.89 -9.83 2.25
N GLY A 92 3.57 -9.42 1.01
CA GLY A 92 2.78 -10.24 0.09
C GLY A 92 3.38 -11.62 -0.18
N LEU A 93 4.67 -11.67 -0.52
CA LEU A 93 5.39 -12.93 -0.76
C LEU A 93 5.38 -13.85 0.46
N SER A 94 5.61 -13.30 1.66
CA SER A 94 5.57 -14.08 2.91
C SER A 94 4.21 -14.77 3.14
N ARG A 95 3.11 -14.19 2.63
CA ARG A 95 1.77 -14.77 2.74
C ARG A 95 1.55 -15.94 1.78
N VAL A 96 2.19 -15.90 0.61
CA VAL A 96 2.20 -17.01 -0.34
C VAL A 96 3.03 -18.16 0.22
N GLU A 97 4.24 -17.86 0.72
CA GLU A 97 5.16 -18.85 1.29
C GLU A 97 4.54 -19.55 2.51
N ALA A 98 3.84 -18.79 3.36
CA ALA A 98 3.10 -19.34 4.49
C ALA A 98 1.84 -20.14 4.09
N LYS A 99 1.57 -20.33 2.79
CA LYS A 99 0.38 -21.00 2.24
C LYS A 99 -0.95 -20.39 2.71
N LYS A 100 -0.94 -19.12 3.10
CA LYS A 100 -2.13 -18.41 3.58
C LYS A 100 -2.94 -17.82 2.43
N HIS A 101 -2.28 -17.52 1.32
CA HIS A 101 -2.86 -16.88 0.15
C HIS A 101 -2.22 -17.42 -1.14
N ARG A 102 -2.97 -17.40 -2.23
CA ARG A 102 -2.46 -17.61 -3.59
C ARG A 102 -1.85 -16.31 -4.09
N VAL A 103 -0.99 -16.41 -5.11
CA VAL A 103 -0.40 -15.23 -5.78
C VAL A 103 -1.49 -14.27 -6.26
N GLY A 104 -2.60 -14.77 -6.81
CA GLY A 104 -3.74 -13.94 -7.22
C GLY A 104 -4.37 -13.13 -6.09
N ASP A 105 -4.52 -13.71 -4.89
CA ASP A 105 -5.08 -13.00 -3.73
C ASP A 105 -4.17 -11.85 -3.26
N VAL A 106 -2.85 -12.04 -3.43
CA VAL A 106 -1.82 -11.05 -3.12
C VAL A 106 -1.82 -9.94 -4.17
N LEU A 107 -1.88 -10.27 -5.46
CA LEU A 107 -1.95 -9.27 -6.54
C LEU A 107 -3.20 -8.38 -6.43
N VAL A 108 -4.37 -8.98 -6.19
CA VAL A 108 -5.60 -8.22 -6.00
C VAL A 108 -5.55 -7.38 -4.72
N GLY A 109 -4.99 -7.94 -3.63
CA GLY A 109 -4.76 -7.17 -2.41
C GLY A 109 -3.87 -5.96 -2.65
N ALA A 110 -2.75 -6.13 -3.37
CA ALA A 110 -1.83 -5.05 -3.72
C ALA A 110 -2.51 -3.97 -4.57
N ALA A 111 -3.33 -4.36 -5.54
CA ALA A 111 -4.09 -3.43 -6.38
C ALA A 111 -5.08 -2.60 -5.56
N ILE A 112 -5.88 -3.25 -4.70
CA ILE A 112 -6.85 -2.57 -3.81
C ILE A 112 -6.14 -1.59 -2.89
N GLY A 113 -5.07 -2.02 -2.23
CA GLY A 113 -4.30 -1.18 -1.30
C GLY A 113 -3.70 0.04 -2.00
N THR A 114 -3.04 -0.17 -3.14
CA THR A 114 -2.44 0.90 -3.94
C THR A 114 -3.48 1.90 -4.42
N ALA A 115 -4.59 1.41 -5.01
CA ALA A 115 -5.67 2.26 -5.49
C ALA A 115 -6.30 3.08 -4.36
N THR A 116 -6.62 2.44 -3.23
CA THR A 116 -7.23 3.11 -2.08
C THR A 116 -6.28 4.15 -1.47
N GLY A 117 -5.00 3.82 -1.34
CA GLY A 117 -3.96 4.75 -0.91
C GLY A 117 -3.86 5.97 -1.81
N HIS A 118 -3.85 5.78 -3.13
CA HIS A 118 -3.80 6.91 -4.07
C HIS A 118 -5.08 7.74 -4.13
N LEU A 119 -6.24 7.12 -3.93
CA LEU A 119 -7.54 7.81 -3.97
C LEU A 119 -7.82 8.60 -2.68
N ILE A 120 -7.40 8.10 -1.52
CA ILE A 120 -7.68 8.72 -0.22
C ILE A 120 -6.55 9.65 0.23
N THR A 121 -5.30 9.34 -0.13
CA THR A 121 -4.16 10.21 0.22
C THR A 121 -3.90 11.22 -0.89
N SER A 122 -4.22 12.48 -0.62
CA SER A 122 -3.82 13.63 -1.44
C SER A 122 -2.30 13.83 -1.38
N LYS A 123 -1.67 14.35 -2.45
CA LYS A 123 -0.24 14.68 -2.40
C LYS A 123 -0.02 15.84 -1.44
N ALA A 124 0.89 15.71 -0.46
CA ALA A 124 1.20 16.80 0.49
C ALA A 124 1.82 18.03 -0.17
N ASN A 125 2.41 17.87 -1.36
CA ASN A 125 2.82 18.95 -2.23
C ASN A 125 2.28 18.71 -3.64
N GLU A 126 1.17 19.37 -4.00
CA GLU A 126 0.76 19.45 -5.41
C GLU A 126 1.77 20.23 -6.27
N ARG A 127 2.67 20.97 -5.62
CA ARG A 127 3.64 21.88 -6.21
C ARG A 127 4.84 21.19 -6.85
N VAL A 128 5.18 19.96 -6.44
CA VAL A 128 6.33 19.19 -6.97
C VAL A 128 5.98 17.71 -7.07
N GLN A 129 5.96 17.15 -8.28
CA GLN A 129 5.76 15.73 -8.53
C GLN A 129 7.02 15.14 -9.15
N ILE A 130 7.55 14.07 -8.55
CA ILE A 130 8.75 13.41 -9.05
C ILE A 130 8.35 12.05 -9.65
N PHE A 131 8.61 11.85 -10.93
CA PHE A 131 8.27 10.65 -11.68
C PHE A 131 9.53 9.98 -12.23
N PRO A 132 9.92 8.79 -11.75
CA PRO A 132 10.96 8.02 -12.40
C PRO A 132 10.44 7.43 -13.71
N TRP A 133 11.28 7.41 -14.74
CA TRP A 133 11.00 6.72 -15.99
C TRP A 133 12.23 5.94 -16.46
N GLY A 134 12.02 4.88 -17.22
CA GLY A 134 13.11 4.10 -17.78
C GLY A 134 12.68 3.30 -19.00
N ASP A 135 13.57 3.23 -19.99
CA ASP A 135 13.44 2.47 -21.23
C ASP A 135 14.71 1.64 -21.45
N THR A 136 14.69 0.77 -22.45
CA THR A 136 15.78 -0.10 -22.93
C THR A 136 17.11 0.62 -23.21
N LYS A 137 17.12 1.96 -23.27
CA LYS A 137 18.31 2.78 -23.54
C LYS A 137 18.75 3.68 -22.37
N GLY A 138 18.01 3.72 -21.26
CA GLY A 138 18.35 4.55 -20.12
C GLY A 138 17.22 4.74 -19.11
N ALA A 139 17.55 5.34 -17.97
CA ALA A 139 16.58 5.69 -16.93
C ALA A 139 16.81 7.14 -16.47
N GLY A 140 15.75 7.78 -16.00
CA GLY A 140 15.72 9.17 -15.58
C GLY A 140 14.64 9.43 -14.53
N VAL A 141 14.60 10.68 -14.08
CA VAL A 141 13.62 11.16 -13.11
C VAL A 141 13.12 12.52 -13.58
N ASP A 142 11.83 12.63 -13.82
CA ASP A 142 11.15 13.88 -14.14
C ASP A 142 10.68 14.56 -12.86
N VAL A 143 10.85 15.87 -12.79
CA VAL A 143 10.31 16.69 -11.70
C VAL A 143 9.35 17.71 -12.31
N SER A 144 8.06 17.59 -12.00
CA SER A 144 7.00 18.46 -12.47
C SER A 144 6.61 19.45 -11.38
N PHE A 145 6.68 20.75 -11.69
CA PHE A 145 6.21 21.81 -10.82
C PHE A 145 4.82 22.29 -11.24
N ARG A 146 3.92 22.51 -10.29
CA ARG A 146 2.58 23.08 -10.54
C ARG A 146 2.50 24.45 -9.87
N PHE A 147 2.43 25.51 -10.68
CA PHE A 147 2.37 26.91 -10.26
C PHE A 147 0.93 27.41 -10.20
#